data_AF-A0A8T9CJ89-F1
#
_entry.id   AF-A0A8T9CJ89-F1
#
_cell.length_a   1.000
_cell.length_b   1.000
_cell.length_c   1.000
_cell.angle_alpha   90.00
_cell.angle_beta   90.00
_cell.angle_gamma   90.00
#
_symmetry.space_group_name_H-M   'P 1'
#
loop_
_entity.id
_entity.type
_entity.pdbx_description
1 polymer ?
#
loop_
_entity_poly.entity_id
_entity_poly.type
_entity_poly.pdbx_seq_one_letter_code
_entity_poly.pdbx_strand_id
1 'polypeptide(L)'
;MQWIQVLAAALFAPNVYALLRFSCSGLVLERLDPLVNPGVNGSPHLHQIIGGNAFNVSMDPAKDISTMATCTTCTFSQDFSNYWTAVLYFKARNGTFKRVPQKGNVNFEAANGGMTIYYSPETSGKTTAFQKGFRMLIGNVNSRSKATSSQFRQLTYTCLQTPMTRSGETMDFPTAPCPSGIMANLRFPTCWDGVNLDSVDHMSHVAYPASGTFETNGPCPSTHPVPIPQLFFEVVWDTTGFNDKSLWPTDGSQPFVWSYGDATGYGTHGDYVFGWKGDSLQKAMDTNCNINCPVLTTQSIADGNKCTQKSSVPENIDGWLTELPGNMPITS
;
A
#
# COMPACT_ATOMS: atom_id res chain seq x y z
N MET A 1 -58.33 8.23 -25.64
CA MET A 1 -56.90 8.49 -25.89
C MET A 1 -56.25 8.95 -24.58
N GLN A 2 -55.78 8.00 -23.77
CA GLN A 2 -55.03 8.30 -22.55
C GLN A 2 -53.54 8.35 -22.92
N TRP A 3 -52.92 9.52 -22.73
CA TRP A 3 -51.49 9.70 -22.92
C TRP A 3 -50.79 9.32 -21.62
N ILE A 4 -50.07 8.20 -21.65
CA ILE A 4 -49.17 7.79 -20.57
C ILE A 4 -47.96 8.74 -20.63
N GLN A 5 -47.84 9.63 -19.65
CA GLN A 5 -46.60 10.37 -19.44
C GLN A 5 -45.58 9.45 -18.78
N VAL A 6 -44.59 9.03 -19.56
CA VAL A 6 -43.38 8.37 -19.05
C VAL A 6 -42.51 9.47 -18.43
N LEU A 7 -42.53 9.57 -17.10
CA LEU A 7 -41.48 10.28 -16.37
C LEU A 7 -40.19 9.49 -16.53
N ALA A 8 -39.31 9.98 -17.40
CA ALA A 8 -37.92 9.54 -17.43
C ALA A 8 -37.25 10.03 -16.15
N ALA A 9 -37.10 9.13 -15.17
CA ALA A 9 -36.21 9.34 -14.05
C ALA A 9 -34.78 9.37 -14.59
N ALA A 10 -34.23 10.57 -14.76
CA ALA A 10 -32.80 10.74 -14.96
C ALA A 10 -32.09 10.23 -13.70
N LEU A 11 -31.54 9.02 -13.78
CA LEU A 11 -30.54 8.52 -12.84
C LEU A 11 -29.33 9.45 -12.94
N PHE A 12 -29.26 10.44 -12.05
CA PHE A 12 -28.00 11.08 -11.73
C PHE A 12 -27.12 10.01 -11.08
N ALA A 13 -26.26 9.38 -11.89
CA ALA A 13 -25.17 8.58 -11.35
C ALA A 13 -24.32 9.51 -10.48
N PRO A 14 -24.06 9.19 -9.20
CA PRO A 14 -22.99 9.86 -8.48
C PRO A 14 -21.71 9.54 -9.24
N ASN A 15 -21.14 10.57 -9.86
CA ASN A 15 -19.87 10.45 -10.54
C ASN A 15 -18.81 10.00 -9.53
N VAL A 16 -18.40 8.74 -9.60
CA VAL A 16 -17.19 8.25 -8.95
C VAL A 16 -16.05 8.58 -9.92
N TYR A 17 -15.41 9.72 -9.67
CA TYR A 17 -14.32 10.26 -10.48
C TYR A 17 -13.00 9.49 -10.21
N ALA A 18 -12.12 9.40 -11.19
CA ALA A 18 -11.30 8.23 -11.53
C ALA A 18 -10.60 7.46 -10.40
N LEU A 19 -10.57 6.14 -10.57
CA LEU A 19 -9.82 5.21 -9.74
C LEU A 19 -9.03 4.29 -10.67
N LEU A 20 -7.76 4.60 -10.93
CA LEU A 20 -6.86 3.57 -11.46
C LEU A 20 -6.75 2.51 -10.37
N ARG A 21 -7.39 1.35 -10.54
CA ARG A 21 -7.30 0.21 -9.63
C ARG A 21 -6.59 -0.92 -10.35
N PHE A 22 -5.42 -1.31 -9.87
CA PHE A 22 -4.63 -2.34 -10.53
C PHE A 22 -3.86 -3.23 -9.56
N SER A 23 -3.53 -4.43 -10.02
CA SER A 23 -2.74 -5.39 -9.25
C SER A 23 -1.26 -5.20 -9.51
N CYS A 24 -0.46 -5.29 -8.46
CA CYS A 24 0.97 -5.51 -8.54
C CYS A 24 1.32 -6.74 -7.70
N SER A 25 1.85 -7.79 -8.35
CA SER A 25 2.25 -9.02 -7.66
C SER A 25 3.53 -8.82 -6.84
N GLY A 26 3.90 -9.80 -5.99
CA GLY A 26 5.14 -9.75 -5.21
C GLY A 26 6.39 -9.72 -6.10
N LEU A 27 7.26 -8.72 -5.93
CA LEU A 27 8.57 -8.67 -6.58
C LEU A 27 9.59 -9.47 -5.77
N VAL A 28 9.71 -9.13 -4.48
CA VAL A 28 10.64 -9.77 -3.53
C VAL A 28 10.21 -9.48 -2.08
N LEU A 29 10.45 -10.45 -1.19
CA LEU A 29 10.47 -10.22 0.26
C LEU A 29 11.93 -10.01 0.66
N GLU A 30 12.23 -8.88 1.27
CA GLU A 30 13.61 -8.43 1.41
C GLU A 30 13.77 -7.59 2.68
N ARG A 31 14.94 -7.73 3.32
CA ARG A 31 15.32 -6.88 4.45
C ARG A 31 16.13 -5.68 3.94
N LEU A 32 15.51 -4.88 3.09
CA LEU A 32 16.04 -3.63 2.58
C LEU A 32 15.01 -2.52 2.77
N ASP A 33 15.49 -1.32 3.03
CA ASP A 33 14.69 -0.10 3.16
C ASP A 33 15.52 1.08 2.65
N PRO A 34 15.58 1.31 1.34
CA PRO A 34 16.48 2.31 0.77
C PRO A 34 16.00 3.75 0.98
N LEU A 35 14.79 3.99 1.50
CA LEU A 35 14.40 5.33 1.95
C LEU A 35 14.98 5.61 3.33
N VAL A 36 14.71 4.73 4.30
CA VAL A 36 15.11 4.98 5.70
C VAL A 36 16.57 4.59 5.97
N ASN A 37 17.08 3.59 5.26
CA ASN A 37 18.44 3.03 5.41
C ASN A 37 19.17 2.88 4.07
N PRO A 38 19.39 3.99 3.32
CA PRO A 38 20.04 3.94 2.02
C PRO A 38 21.44 3.34 2.11
N GLY A 39 21.73 2.36 1.27
CA GLY A 39 23.03 1.68 1.20
C GLY A 39 23.24 0.58 2.25
N VAL A 40 22.27 0.34 3.15
CA VAL A 40 22.37 -0.69 4.19
C VAL A 40 21.81 -2.02 3.69
N ASN A 41 22.69 -3.02 3.53
CA ASN A 41 22.27 -4.38 3.18
C ASN A 41 21.81 -5.13 4.45
N GLY A 42 20.49 -5.15 4.68
CA GLY A 42 19.90 -5.66 5.91
C GLY A 42 19.37 -4.54 6.81
N SER A 43 18.22 -3.96 6.45
CA SER A 43 17.44 -3.04 7.31
C SER A 43 16.97 -3.73 8.61
N PRO A 44 16.46 -2.98 9.61
CA PRO A 44 16.00 -3.56 10.87
C PRO A 44 14.90 -4.62 10.68
N HIS A 45 13.94 -4.39 9.79
CA HIS A 45 12.81 -5.30 9.57
C HIS A 45 12.59 -5.66 8.11
N LEU A 46 11.84 -6.75 7.92
CA LEU A 46 11.50 -7.32 6.61
C LEU A 46 10.38 -6.53 5.91
N HIS A 47 10.55 -6.31 4.62
CA HIS A 47 9.59 -5.67 3.73
C HIS A 47 9.08 -6.62 2.66
N GLN A 48 7.86 -6.34 2.20
CA GLN A 48 7.31 -6.88 0.96
C GLN A 48 7.34 -5.79 -0.11
N ILE A 49 8.01 -6.05 -1.23
CA ILE A 49 8.22 -5.08 -2.29
C ILE A 49 7.50 -5.54 -3.54
N ILE A 50 6.85 -4.60 -4.22
CA ILE A 50 6.21 -4.78 -5.53
C ILE A 50 6.68 -3.70 -6.52
N GLY A 51 6.36 -3.88 -7.79
CA GLY A 51 6.62 -2.91 -8.85
C GLY A 51 7.83 -3.26 -9.72
N GLY A 52 8.61 -2.25 -10.11
CA GLY A 52 9.74 -2.41 -11.04
C GLY A 52 10.93 -3.18 -10.44
N ASN A 53 11.61 -4.01 -11.25
CA ASN A 53 12.80 -4.77 -10.81
C ASN A 53 14.10 -3.94 -10.71
N ALA A 54 14.01 -2.61 -10.67
CA ALA A 54 15.14 -1.72 -10.39
C ALA A 54 15.37 -1.53 -8.89
N PHE A 55 14.51 -2.08 -8.03
CA PHE A 55 14.63 -2.00 -6.58
C PHE A 55 16.00 -2.50 -6.11
N ASN A 56 16.70 -1.69 -5.33
CA ASN A 56 18.01 -2.03 -4.82
C ASN A 56 18.31 -1.32 -3.49
N VAL A 57 19.41 -1.71 -2.85
CA VAL A 57 19.84 -1.22 -1.53
C VAL A 57 20.03 0.29 -1.42
N SER A 58 20.26 1.00 -2.53
CA SER A 58 20.56 2.44 -2.52
C SER A 58 19.40 3.31 -3.00
N MET A 59 18.67 2.86 -4.03
CA MET A 59 17.71 3.67 -4.80
C MET A 59 18.19 5.11 -4.95
N ASP A 60 19.21 5.38 -5.76
CA ASP A 60 19.74 6.75 -5.95
C ASP A 60 18.66 7.70 -6.56
N PRO A 61 18.30 8.83 -5.90
CA PRO A 61 17.30 9.77 -6.39
C PRO A 61 17.65 10.45 -7.72
N ALA A 62 18.93 10.50 -8.10
CA ALA A 62 19.33 11.03 -9.41
C ALA A 62 18.97 10.07 -10.57
N LYS A 63 18.74 8.79 -10.27
CA LYS A 63 18.40 7.76 -11.24
C LYS A 63 16.90 7.66 -11.43
N ASP A 64 16.50 7.35 -12.66
CA ASP A 64 15.11 7.12 -13.01
C ASP A 64 14.84 5.62 -13.05
N ILE A 65 14.18 5.10 -12.02
CA ILE A 65 13.86 3.68 -11.92
C ILE A 65 12.97 3.19 -13.08
N SER A 66 12.19 4.08 -13.70
CA SER A 66 11.36 3.75 -14.87
C SER A 66 12.16 3.43 -16.12
N THR A 67 13.41 3.89 -16.18
CA THR A 67 14.34 3.61 -17.29
C THR A 67 15.32 2.49 -16.98
N MET A 68 15.50 2.16 -15.70
CA MET A 68 16.39 1.10 -15.24
C MET A 68 15.70 -0.27 -15.17
N ALA A 69 14.43 -0.27 -14.79
CA ALA A 69 13.66 -1.50 -14.68
C ALA A 69 13.38 -2.09 -16.06
N THR A 70 13.51 -3.42 -16.16
CA THR A 70 13.22 -4.19 -17.39
C THR A 70 11.86 -4.88 -17.34
N CYS A 71 11.28 -5.01 -16.15
CA CYS A 71 9.93 -5.51 -15.94
C CYS A 71 9.28 -4.85 -14.71
N THR A 72 7.97 -4.97 -14.59
CA THR A 72 7.20 -4.57 -13.41
C THR A 72 6.20 -5.65 -13.05
N THR A 73 5.90 -5.81 -11.75
CA THR A 73 4.86 -6.74 -11.28
C THR A 73 3.44 -6.21 -11.47
N CYS A 74 3.30 -4.94 -11.86
CA CYS A 74 2.02 -4.23 -12.00
C CYS A 74 1.32 -4.48 -13.34
N THR A 75 -0.02 -4.54 -13.35
CA THR A 75 -0.78 -4.73 -14.59
C THR A 75 -0.74 -3.53 -15.52
N PHE A 76 -0.44 -2.31 -15.03
CA PHE A 76 -0.04 -1.20 -15.91
C PHE A 76 1.46 -1.33 -16.22
N SER A 77 1.77 -1.76 -17.44
CA SER A 77 3.14 -2.04 -17.90
C SER A 77 4.06 -0.81 -18.00
N GLN A 78 3.52 0.38 -17.74
CA GLN A 78 4.25 1.65 -17.71
C GLN A 78 4.56 2.10 -16.27
N ASP A 79 4.06 1.40 -15.25
CA ASP A 79 4.34 1.70 -13.86
C ASP A 79 5.49 0.82 -13.34
N PHE A 80 6.68 1.42 -13.23
CA PHE A 80 7.86 0.80 -12.63
C PHE A 80 8.17 1.39 -11.25
N SER A 81 7.22 2.09 -10.64
CA SER A 81 7.35 2.56 -9.27
C SER A 81 7.63 1.39 -8.34
N ASN A 82 8.28 1.66 -7.21
CA ASN A 82 8.39 0.68 -6.14
C ASN A 82 7.50 1.08 -4.98
N TYR A 83 6.80 0.10 -4.45
CA TYR A 83 5.90 0.22 -3.31
C TYR A 83 6.25 -0.86 -2.31
N TRP A 84 6.35 -0.53 -1.03
CA TRP A 84 6.57 -1.54 -0.02
C TRP A 84 5.90 -1.24 1.32
N THR A 85 5.68 -2.30 2.08
CA THR A 85 5.18 -2.25 3.46
C THR A 85 5.93 -3.26 4.30
N ALA A 86 5.81 -3.18 5.62
CA ALA A 86 6.25 -4.23 6.52
C ALA A 86 5.53 -5.57 6.26
N VAL A 87 6.12 -6.66 6.75
CA VAL A 87 5.60 -8.02 6.62
C VAL A 87 4.87 -8.45 7.88
N LEU A 88 3.70 -9.07 7.74
CA LEU A 88 2.92 -9.58 8.86
C LEU A 88 3.37 -10.99 9.28
N TYR A 89 3.47 -11.21 10.58
CA TYR A 89 3.76 -12.50 11.21
C TYR A 89 2.63 -12.89 12.17
N PHE A 90 2.39 -14.20 12.26
CA PHE A 90 1.58 -14.82 13.30
C PHE A 90 2.50 -15.32 14.42
N LYS A 91 2.24 -14.92 15.66
CA LYS A 91 2.88 -15.40 16.88
C LYS A 91 2.02 -16.52 17.48
N ALA A 92 2.52 -17.74 17.39
CA ALA A 92 1.87 -18.91 17.97
C ALA A 92 1.96 -18.93 19.50
N ARG A 93 1.08 -19.72 20.12
CA ARG A 93 1.04 -19.97 21.58
C ARG A 93 2.37 -20.42 22.17
N ASN A 94 3.18 -21.17 21.41
CA ASN A 94 4.51 -21.63 21.82
C ASN A 94 5.60 -20.54 21.72
N GLY A 95 5.23 -19.31 21.33
CA GLY A 95 6.13 -18.17 21.17
C GLY A 95 6.82 -18.08 19.81
N THR A 96 6.65 -19.06 18.91
CA THR A 96 7.26 -19.04 17.58
C THR A 96 6.46 -18.19 16.59
N PHE A 97 7.13 -17.69 15.56
CA PHE A 97 6.57 -16.82 14.54
C PHE A 97 6.46 -17.53 13.19
N LYS A 98 5.40 -17.26 12.46
CA LYS A 98 5.21 -17.72 11.08
C LYS A 98 4.81 -16.54 10.22
N ARG A 99 5.49 -16.36 9.09
CA ARG A 99 5.11 -15.31 8.13
C ARG A 99 3.70 -15.56 7.62
N VAL A 100 2.89 -14.51 7.60
CA VAL A 100 1.56 -14.55 6.99
C VAL A 100 1.72 -14.27 5.49
N PRO A 101 1.22 -15.14 4.59
CA PRO A 101 1.27 -14.87 3.16
C PRO A 101 0.30 -13.76 2.76
N GLN A 102 0.58 -13.08 1.66
CA GLN A 102 -0.39 -12.21 0.99
C GLN A 102 -1.12 -13.01 -0.08
N LYS A 103 -2.33 -12.59 -0.41
CA LYS A 103 -3.08 -13.10 -1.57
C LYS A 103 -3.58 -11.97 -2.44
N GLY A 104 -3.85 -12.29 -3.70
CA GLY A 104 -4.53 -11.37 -4.61
C GLY A 104 -5.87 -10.90 -4.04
N ASN A 105 -6.15 -9.62 -4.23
CA ASN A 105 -7.44 -9.01 -3.87
C ASN A 105 -8.52 -9.45 -4.89
N VAL A 106 -9.78 -9.10 -4.62
CA VAL A 106 -10.91 -9.43 -5.50
C VAL A 106 -10.65 -8.93 -6.93
N ASN A 107 -10.89 -9.81 -7.92
CA ASN A 107 -10.61 -9.66 -9.35
C ASN A 107 -9.12 -9.73 -9.73
N PHE A 108 -8.22 -9.96 -8.77
CA PHE A 108 -6.78 -10.06 -8.96
C PHE A 108 -6.20 -11.34 -8.32
N GLU A 109 -7.02 -12.37 -8.17
CA GLU A 109 -6.71 -13.62 -7.46
C GLU A 109 -5.55 -14.40 -8.11
N ALA A 110 -5.27 -14.14 -9.38
CA ALA A 110 -4.15 -14.73 -10.11
C ALA A 110 -2.77 -14.15 -9.70
N ALA A 111 -2.73 -13.10 -8.88
CA ALA A 111 -1.49 -12.47 -8.43
C ALA A 111 -0.74 -13.33 -7.41
N ASN A 112 0.58 -13.42 -7.55
CA ASN A 112 1.46 -14.07 -6.57
C ASN A 112 1.69 -13.13 -5.38
N GLY A 113 0.71 -13.04 -4.48
CA GLY A 113 0.71 -12.08 -3.38
C GLY A 113 0.70 -10.62 -3.89
N GLY A 114 1.37 -9.72 -3.16
CA GLY A 114 1.51 -8.32 -3.53
C GLY A 114 0.36 -7.45 -3.01
N MET A 115 0.08 -6.36 -3.75
CA MET A 115 -0.88 -5.34 -3.33
C MET A 115 -1.78 -4.91 -4.49
N THR A 116 -2.96 -4.40 -4.15
CA THR A 116 -3.72 -3.56 -5.06
C THR A 116 -3.30 -2.12 -4.87
N ILE A 117 -2.94 -1.46 -5.97
CA ILE A 117 -2.54 -0.06 -5.98
C ILE A 117 -3.65 0.78 -6.62
N TYR A 118 -3.85 1.95 -6.03
CA TYR A 118 -4.82 2.93 -6.45
C TYR A 118 -4.16 4.27 -6.71
N TYR A 119 -4.51 4.90 -7.84
CA TYR A 119 -4.25 6.31 -8.10
C TYR A 119 -5.56 6.99 -8.48
N SER A 120 -5.97 7.96 -7.67
CA SER A 120 -7.21 8.71 -7.89
C SER A 120 -6.90 10.20 -8.00
N PRO A 121 -7.29 10.89 -9.08
CA PRO A 121 -7.21 12.35 -9.13
C PRO A 121 -8.26 12.97 -8.20
N GLU A 122 -8.02 14.20 -7.76
CA GLU A 122 -9.07 14.98 -7.10
C GLU A 122 -10.29 15.14 -8.02
N THR A 123 -11.48 15.10 -7.43
CA THR A 123 -12.71 15.17 -8.23
C THR A 123 -12.98 16.58 -8.77
N SER A 124 -12.42 17.60 -8.12
CA SER A 124 -12.54 19.00 -8.50
C SER A 124 -11.16 19.63 -8.68
N GLY A 125 -10.81 20.00 -9.91
CA GLY A 125 -9.59 20.74 -10.21
C GLY A 125 -8.54 19.93 -10.96
N LYS A 126 -7.33 20.48 -11.03
CA LYS A 126 -6.20 19.89 -11.73
C LYS A 126 -5.36 19.07 -10.75
N THR A 127 -5.21 17.78 -11.03
CA THR A 127 -4.29 16.91 -10.31
C THR A 127 -2.91 16.94 -10.99
N THR A 128 -1.87 17.19 -10.21
CA THR A 128 -0.48 17.12 -10.68
C THR A 128 0.08 15.75 -10.34
N ALA A 129 0.41 14.94 -11.34
CA ALA A 129 1.02 13.64 -11.12
C ALA A 129 2.42 13.78 -10.48
N PHE A 130 2.83 12.75 -9.76
CA PHE A 130 4.21 12.64 -9.28
C PHE A 130 5.21 12.68 -10.44
N GLN A 131 6.44 13.10 -10.16
CA GLN A 131 7.51 13.21 -11.15
C GLN A 131 8.77 12.45 -10.73
N LYS A 132 9.72 12.27 -11.65
CA LYS A 132 10.98 11.57 -11.38
C LYS A 132 11.65 12.12 -10.11
N GLY A 133 12.04 11.21 -9.22
CA GLY A 133 12.67 11.56 -7.94
C GLY A 133 11.68 11.70 -6.79
N PHE A 134 10.37 11.66 -7.06
CA PHE A 134 9.34 11.76 -6.03
C PHE A 134 9.34 10.53 -5.12
N ARG A 135 9.33 10.77 -3.81
CA ARG A 135 9.42 9.74 -2.77
C ARG A 135 8.46 10.05 -1.64
N MET A 136 7.83 9.04 -1.07
CA MET A 136 6.99 9.23 0.12
C MET A 136 7.16 8.07 1.09
N LEU A 137 7.13 8.42 2.37
CA LEU A 137 6.91 7.49 3.47
C LEU A 137 5.68 7.98 4.24
N ILE A 138 4.86 7.06 4.74
CA ILE A 138 3.79 7.37 5.70
C ILE A 138 3.81 6.36 6.83
N GLY A 139 3.35 6.76 8.01
CA GLY A 139 3.32 5.90 9.19
C GLY A 139 4.48 6.14 10.14
N ASN A 140 4.43 5.48 11.28
CA ASN A 140 5.48 5.58 12.29
C ASN A 140 5.59 4.26 13.04
N VAL A 141 6.68 3.54 12.80
CA VAL A 141 6.98 2.22 13.38
C VAL A 141 7.02 2.21 14.92
N ASN A 142 7.12 3.37 15.57
CA ASN A 142 7.11 3.51 17.02
C ASN A 142 5.72 3.78 17.62
N SER A 143 4.68 3.97 16.80
CA SER A 143 3.31 4.20 17.29
C SER A 143 2.73 2.93 17.90
N ARG A 144 2.27 3.02 19.16
CA ARG A 144 1.64 1.92 19.92
C ARG A 144 0.25 2.25 20.44
N SER A 145 -0.26 3.43 20.09
CA SER A 145 -1.58 3.88 20.50
C SER A 145 -2.27 4.68 19.41
N LYS A 146 -3.60 4.78 19.53
CA LYS A 146 -4.44 5.63 18.70
C LYS A 146 -3.97 7.09 18.66
N ALA A 147 -3.51 7.64 19.78
CA ALA A 147 -3.07 9.03 19.85
C ALA A 147 -1.81 9.27 19.00
N THR A 148 -0.88 8.31 18.98
CA THR A 148 0.36 8.40 18.20
C THR A 148 0.15 8.10 16.72
N SER A 149 -0.84 7.27 16.37
CA SER A 149 -1.13 6.88 14.99
C SER A 149 -2.04 7.87 14.26
N SER A 150 -2.92 8.60 14.97
CA SER A 150 -3.97 9.43 14.36
C SER A 150 -3.47 10.58 13.48
N GLN A 151 -2.18 10.90 13.52
CA GLN A 151 -1.57 11.88 12.62
C GLN A 151 -1.56 11.39 11.15
N PHE A 152 -1.46 10.08 10.92
CA PHE A 152 -1.52 9.48 9.59
C PHE A 152 -2.97 9.06 9.33
N ARG A 153 -3.64 9.83 8.48
CA ARG A 153 -5.06 9.59 8.22
C ARG A 153 -5.19 8.27 7.45
N GLN A 154 -6.05 7.40 7.97
CA GLN A 154 -6.50 6.18 7.29
C GLN A 154 -5.40 5.12 7.03
N LEU A 155 -4.47 4.96 7.98
CA LEU A 155 -3.73 3.71 8.17
C LEU A 155 -4.60 2.76 8.99
N THR A 156 -5.25 1.82 8.30
CA THR A 156 -6.34 1.02 8.90
C THR A 156 -6.27 -0.45 8.52
N TYR A 157 -7.02 -1.25 9.27
CA TYR A 157 -7.26 -2.66 9.02
C TYR A 157 -8.74 -2.93 8.83
N THR A 158 -9.07 -3.89 7.98
CA THR A 158 -10.41 -4.45 7.89
C THR A 158 -10.34 -5.96 8.10
N CYS A 159 -11.07 -6.46 9.09
CA CYS A 159 -11.26 -7.90 9.26
C CYS A 159 -12.26 -8.41 8.23
N LEU A 160 -11.77 -9.09 7.19
CA LEU A 160 -12.62 -9.51 6.07
C LEU A 160 -13.52 -10.68 6.50
N GLN A 161 -14.82 -10.42 6.63
CA GLN A 161 -15.84 -11.47 6.82
C GLN A 161 -16.07 -12.25 5.52
N THR A 162 -16.04 -11.53 4.41
CA THR A 162 -16.00 -12.06 3.04
C THR A 162 -14.94 -11.29 2.26
N PRO A 163 -14.50 -11.77 1.07
CA PRO A 163 -13.58 -11.01 0.23
C PRO A 163 -14.10 -9.61 -0.16
N MET A 164 -15.43 -9.38 -0.07
CA MET A 164 -16.09 -8.11 -0.39
C MET A 164 -16.27 -7.17 0.80
N THR A 165 -15.87 -7.54 2.02
CA THR A 165 -15.99 -6.67 3.19
C THR A 165 -15.13 -5.40 3.02
N ARG A 166 -15.72 -4.20 3.15
CA ARG A 166 -15.04 -2.90 3.03
C ARG A 166 -15.41 -1.90 4.15
N SER A 167 -16.13 -2.36 5.17
CA SER A 167 -16.54 -1.56 6.32
C SER A 167 -15.94 -2.11 7.61
N GLY A 168 -16.00 -1.31 8.68
CA GLY A 168 -15.47 -1.71 9.99
C GLY A 168 -13.95 -1.54 10.10
N GLU A 169 -13.41 -0.47 9.49
CA GLU A 169 -11.99 -0.14 9.60
C GLU A 169 -11.59 0.12 11.07
N THR A 170 -10.48 -0.48 11.49
CA THR A 170 -9.83 -0.26 12.79
C THR A 170 -8.42 0.32 12.58
N MET A 171 -7.83 0.96 13.59
CA MET A 171 -6.44 1.46 13.52
C MET A 171 -5.42 0.47 14.10
N ASP A 172 -5.91 -0.52 14.81
CA ASP A 172 -5.19 -1.62 15.42
C ASP A 172 -5.60 -2.96 14.81
N PHE A 173 -4.83 -3.99 15.11
CA PHE A 173 -5.09 -5.32 14.59
C PHE A 173 -6.47 -5.85 15.03
N PRO A 174 -7.22 -6.51 14.12
CA PRO A 174 -8.43 -7.22 14.48
C PRO A 174 -8.20 -8.21 15.63
N THR A 175 -9.09 -8.17 16.62
CA THR A 175 -9.02 -9.02 17.82
C THR A 175 -9.73 -10.37 17.66
N ALA A 176 -10.39 -10.58 16.53
CA ALA A 176 -11.11 -11.81 16.20
C ALA A 176 -10.53 -12.44 14.92
N PRO A 177 -10.65 -13.77 14.76
CA PRO A 177 -10.33 -14.44 13.51
C PRO A 177 -11.08 -13.80 12.34
N CYS A 178 -10.38 -13.59 11.23
CA CYS A 178 -10.95 -12.98 10.03
C CYS A 178 -11.15 -14.07 8.96
N PRO A 179 -12.41 -14.47 8.67
CA PRO A 179 -12.69 -15.62 7.80
C PRO A 179 -12.10 -15.52 6.39
N SER A 180 -11.88 -14.30 5.88
CA SER A 180 -11.33 -14.07 4.54
C SER A 180 -9.96 -13.37 4.54
N GLY A 181 -9.32 -13.20 5.70
CA GLY A 181 -8.04 -12.50 5.84
C GLY A 181 -8.14 -11.12 6.48
N ILE A 182 -7.00 -10.49 6.70
CA ILE A 182 -6.90 -9.10 7.17
C ILE A 182 -6.50 -8.23 5.98
N MET A 183 -7.25 -7.17 5.71
CA MET A 183 -6.88 -6.16 4.74
C MET A 183 -6.23 -4.98 5.45
N ALA A 184 -5.00 -4.63 5.09
CA ALA A 184 -4.33 -3.42 5.53
C ALA A 184 -4.46 -2.33 4.45
N ASN A 185 -4.87 -1.14 4.86
CA ASN A 185 -5.15 0.00 4.01
C ASN A 185 -4.17 1.13 4.34
N LEU A 186 -3.47 1.65 3.32
CA LEU A 186 -2.48 2.72 3.50
C LEU A 186 -2.74 3.84 2.51
N ARG A 187 -3.36 4.94 2.99
CA ARG A 187 -3.69 6.11 2.16
C ARG A 187 -2.67 7.21 2.36
N PHE A 188 -2.04 7.62 1.27
CA PHE A 188 -1.02 8.66 1.27
C PHE A 188 -1.64 10.07 1.27
N PRO A 189 -0.89 11.08 1.74
CA PRO A 189 -1.17 12.50 1.52
C PRO A 189 -1.54 12.85 0.08
N THR A 190 -2.39 13.86 -0.08
CA THR A 190 -2.93 14.30 -1.38
C THR A 190 -2.55 15.74 -1.75
N CYS A 191 -1.71 16.37 -0.93
CA CYS A 191 -1.27 17.74 -1.11
C CYS A 191 0.25 17.81 -1.08
N TRP A 192 0.84 18.52 -2.03
CA TRP A 192 2.28 18.68 -2.21
C TRP A 192 2.69 20.15 -2.05
N ASP A 193 3.88 20.40 -1.50
CA ASP A 193 4.46 21.74 -1.33
C ASP A 193 4.74 22.49 -2.66
N GLY A 194 4.74 21.77 -3.78
CA GLY A 194 4.99 22.33 -5.10
C GLY A 194 6.47 22.55 -5.44
N VAL A 195 7.36 22.15 -4.54
CA VAL A 195 8.80 22.45 -4.63
C VAL A 195 9.64 21.17 -4.47
N ASN A 196 9.47 20.43 -3.38
CA ASN A 196 10.37 19.35 -2.99
C ASN A 196 9.81 18.00 -3.41
N LEU A 197 10.56 17.24 -4.20
CA LEU A 197 10.17 15.87 -4.60
C LEU A 197 10.44 14.84 -3.52
N ASP A 198 11.27 15.22 -2.57
CA ASP A 198 11.57 14.43 -1.41
C ASP A 198 11.97 15.39 -0.28
N SER A 199 11.71 14.98 0.95
CA SER A 199 12.18 15.66 2.16
C SER A 199 13.10 14.72 2.95
N VAL A 200 13.88 15.25 3.89
CA VAL A 200 14.81 14.44 4.70
C VAL A 200 14.09 13.30 5.45
N ASP A 201 12.84 13.53 5.83
CA ASP A 201 11.97 12.55 6.49
C ASP A 201 11.04 11.81 5.54
N HIS A 202 11.12 12.07 4.22
CA HIS A 202 10.23 11.55 3.18
C HIS A 202 8.73 11.85 3.39
N MET A 203 8.40 12.78 4.30
CA MET A 203 7.03 13.07 4.76
C MET A 203 6.68 14.55 4.65
N SER A 204 7.55 15.44 5.11
CA SER A 204 7.23 16.87 5.32
C SER A 204 6.98 17.70 4.05
N HIS A 205 7.30 17.18 2.87
CA HIS A 205 6.98 17.81 1.58
C HIS A 205 5.56 17.50 1.08
N VAL A 206 4.83 16.63 1.77
CA VAL A 206 3.42 16.30 1.50
C VAL A 206 2.54 16.43 2.74
N ALA A 207 1.26 16.68 2.53
CA ALA A 207 0.29 16.83 3.62
C ALA A 207 -1.07 16.21 3.27
N TYR A 208 -1.78 15.75 4.31
CA TYR A 208 -3.21 15.48 4.19
C TYR A 208 -3.98 16.80 4.07
N PRO A 209 -5.22 16.77 3.52
CA PRO A 209 -6.07 17.96 3.43
C PRO A 209 -6.19 18.74 4.75
N ALA A 210 -6.28 20.07 4.69
CA ALA A 210 -6.39 20.91 5.89
C ALA A 210 -7.64 20.59 6.72
N SER A 211 -8.72 20.16 6.05
CA SER A 211 -9.96 19.69 6.65
C SER A 211 -10.58 18.59 5.79
N GLY A 212 -11.48 17.79 6.38
CA GLY A 212 -12.11 16.67 5.67
C GLY A 212 -11.12 15.57 5.26
N THR A 213 -11.49 14.84 4.21
CA THR A 213 -10.69 13.77 3.60
C THR A 213 -10.62 13.97 2.09
N PHE A 214 -9.82 13.14 1.41
CA PHE A 214 -9.79 13.11 -0.05
C PHE A 214 -11.17 12.84 -0.65
N GLU A 215 -11.92 11.88 -0.07
CA GLU A 215 -13.26 11.50 -0.52
C GLU A 215 -14.28 12.64 -0.38
N THR A 216 -14.02 13.62 0.50
CA THR A 216 -14.84 14.83 0.64
C THR A 216 -14.29 16.03 -0.13
N ASN A 217 -13.24 15.86 -0.95
CA ASN A 217 -12.47 16.93 -1.59
C ASN A 217 -11.98 17.99 -0.59
N GLY A 218 -11.39 17.52 0.51
CA GLY A 218 -10.78 18.39 1.51
C GLY A 218 -9.73 19.29 0.85
N PRO A 219 -9.71 20.61 1.15
CA PRO A 219 -8.77 21.52 0.51
C PRO A 219 -7.35 21.29 1.01
N CYS A 220 -6.40 21.46 0.11
CA CYS A 220 -4.99 21.47 0.49
C CYS A 220 -4.63 22.64 1.40
N PRO A 221 -3.75 22.43 2.40
CA PRO A 221 -3.27 23.53 3.24
C PRO A 221 -2.43 24.50 2.42
N SER A 222 -2.36 25.76 2.86
CA SER A 222 -1.59 26.80 2.17
C SER A 222 -0.09 26.49 2.06
N THR A 223 0.44 25.65 2.96
CA THR A 223 1.82 25.16 2.92
C THR A 223 2.05 24.07 1.86
N HIS A 224 0.99 23.40 1.40
CA HIS A 224 1.05 22.33 0.41
C HIS A 224 0.00 22.55 -0.68
N PRO A 225 0.09 23.62 -1.47
CA PRO A 225 -1.03 24.10 -2.28
C PRO A 225 -1.29 23.27 -3.54
N VAL A 226 -0.47 22.26 -3.86
CA VAL A 226 -0.58 21.51 -5.13
C VAL A 226 -1.31 20.17 -4.90
N PRO A 227 -2.50 19.97 -5.49
CA PRO A 227 -3.16 18.67 -5.50
C PRO A 227 -2.36 17.61 -6.25
N ILE A 228 -2.18 16.46 -5.62
CA ILE A 228 -1.54 15.25 -6.17
C ILE A 228 -2.52 14.07 -6.09
N PRO A 229 -2.35 13.00 -6.89
CA PRO A 229 -3.25 11.85 -6.83
C PRO A 229 -3.26 11.22 -5.45
N GLN A 230 -4.41 10.73 -5.00
CA GLN A 230 -4.44 9.81 -3.87
C GLN A 230 -3.81 8.49 -4.28
N LEU A 231 -2.61 8.25 -3.76
CA LEU A 231 -1.99 6.94 -3.76
C LEU A 231 -2.54 6.12 -2.59
N PHE A 232 -3.03 4.92 -2.86
CA PHE A 232 -3.59 4.04 -1.84
C PHE A 232 -3.17 2.59 -2.07
N PHE A 233 -2.72 1.92 -1.00
CA PHE A 233 -2.38 0.50 -1.00
C PHE A 233 -3.46 -0.29 -0.28
N GLU A 234 -3.97 -1.36 -0.91
CA GLU A 234 -4.67 -2.43 -0.22
C GLU A 234 -3.82 -3.71 -0.23
N VAL A 235 -3.44 -4.18 0.95
CA VAL A 235 -2.72 -5.44 1.13
C VAL A 235 -3.65 -6.45 1.80
N VAL A 236 -3.87 -7.61 1.17
CA VAL A 236 -4.68 -8.68 1.76
C VAL A 236 -3.76 -9.77 2.32
N TRP A 237 -3.63 -9.80 3.64
CA TRP A 237 -2.93 -10.85 4.38
C TRP A 237 -3.85 -12.05 4.57
N ASP A 238 -3.42 -13.21 4.07
CA ASP A 238 -4.18 -14.45 4.19
C ASP A 238 -3.98 -15.07 5.57
N THR A 239 -4.74 -14.56 6.53
CA THR A 239 -4.73 -15.04 7.92
C THR A 239 -5.57 -16.29 8.15
N THR A 240 -6.21 -16.83 7.10
CA THR A 240 -7.19 -17.91 7.21
C THR A 240 -6.62 -19.18 7.83
N GLY A 241 -5.36 -19.50 7.51
CA GLY A 241 -4.61 -20.61 8.12
C GLY A 241 -4.27 -20.44 9.60
N PHE A 242 -4.52 -19.26 10.18
CA PHE A 242 -4.22 -18.91 11.57
C PHE A 242 -5.48 -18.62 12.39
N ASN A 243 -6.68 -18.94 11.88
CA ASN A 243 -7.94 -18.64 12.55
C ASN A 243 -8.27 -19.57 13.73
N ASP A 244 -7.54 -20.69 13.90
CA ASP A 244 -7.70 -21.56 15.06
C ASP A 244 -7.17 -20.88 16.34
N LYS A 245 -8.10 -20.43 17.18
CA LYS A 245 -7.81 -19.80 18.48
C LYS A 245 -7.04 -20.71 19.44
N SER A 246 -7.01 -22.02 19.23
CA SER A 246 -6.18 -22.94 20.02
C SER A 246 -4.68 -22.66 19.85
N LEU A 247 -4.29 -22.04 18.72
CA LEU A 247 -2.91 -21.66 18.42
C LEU A 247 -2.56 -20.25 18.92
N TRP A 248 -3.53 -19.46 19.38
CA TRP A 248 -3.34 -18.08 19.79
C TRP A 248 -2.74 -17.98 21.22
N PRO A 249 -2.12 -16.84 21.56
CA PRO A 249 -1.67 -16.54 22.92
C PRO A 249 -2.74 -16.80 23.99
N THR A 250 -2.32 -17.31 25.15
CA THR A 250 -3.24 -17.65 26.26
C THR A 250 -3.75 -16.44 27.04
N ASP A 251 -3.11 -15.28 26.88
CA ASP A 251 -3.52 -14.01 27.49
C ASP A 251 -4.73 -13.36 26.79
N GLY A 252 -5.21 -13.96 25.70
CA GLY A 252 -6.35 -13.47 24.92
C GLY A 252 -6.00 -12.36 23.94
N SER A 253 -4.72 -11.99 23.80
CA SER A 253 -4.26 -11.05 22.79
C SER A 253 -4.43 -11.60 21.37
N GLN A 254 -4.59 -10.71 20.40
CA GLN A 254 -4.54 -11.05 18.98
C GLN A 254 -3.11 -11.48 18.60
N PRO A 255 -2.92 -12.43 17.65
CA PRO A 255 -1.65 -13.11 17.48
C PRO A 255 -0.73 -12.46 16.43
N PHE A 256 -1.15 -11.38 15.78
CA PHE A 256 -0.42 -10.79 14.67
C PHE A 256 0.59 -9.74 15.13
N VAL A 257 1.74 -9.73 14.48
CA VAL A 257 2.82 -8.78 14.74
C VAL A 257 3.44 -8.36 13.43
N TRP A 258 3.78 -7.09 13.29
CA TRP A 258 4.58 -6.63 12.18
C TRP A 258 6.05 -7.08 12.30
N SER A 259 6.76 -7.13 11.17
CA SER A 259 8.18 -7.53 11.12
C SER A 259 9.10 -6.63 11.95
N TYR A 260 8.69 -5.40 12.28
CA TYR A 260 9.39 -4.49 13.20
C TYR A 260 8.94 -4.64 14.67
N GLY A 261 8.16 -5.68 14.98
CA GLY A 261 7.82 -6.06 16.34
C GLY A 261 6.58 -5.40 16.92
N ASP A 262 5.85 -4.57 16.19
CA ASP A 262 4.59 -4.00 16.67
C ASP A 262 3.48 -5.07 16.74
N ALA A 263 3.04 -5.37 17.96
CA ALA A 263 1.93 -6.31 18.25
C ALA A 263 0.57 -5.61 18.39
N THR A 264 0.50 -4.29 18.20
CA THR A 264 -0.73 -3.49 18.31
C THR A 264 -1.36 -3.21 16.94
N GLY A 265 -0.53 -3.00 15.92
CA GLY A 265 -0.96 -2.59 14.58
C GLY A 265 -0.93 -1.08 14.36
N TYR A 266 -0.74 -0.26 15.40
CA TYR A 266 -0.71 1.20 15.29
C TYR A 266 0.51 1.75 14.54
N GLY A 267 1.57 0.95 14.38
CA GLY A 267 2.85 1.36 13.82
C GLY A 267 2.99 1.22 12.30
N THR A 268 1.93 0.80 11.59
CA THR A 268 2.02 0.46 10.17
C THR A 268 2.53 1.62 9.33
N HIS A 269 3.14 1.29 8.19
CA HIS A 269 3.82 2.25 7.33
C HIS A 269 3.82 1.76 5.89
N GLY A 270 3.98 2.70 4.97
CA GLY A 270 4.06 2.43 3.55
C GLY A 270 5.04 3.37 2.87
N ASP A 271 5.79 2.81 1.95
CA ASP A 271 6.87 3.47 1.25
C ASP A 271 6.62 3.48 -0.25
N TYR A 272 7.10 4.55 -0.88
CA TYR A 272 6.88 4.77 -2.29
C TYR A 272 8.05 5.50 -2.96
N VAL A 273 8.48 4.96 -4.11
CA VAL A 273 9.37 5.64 -5.05
C VAL A 273 8.70 5.68 -6.41
N PHE A 274 8.50 6.88 -6.94
CA PHE A 274 7.85 7.06 -8.23
C PHE A 274 8.71 6.51 -9.39
N GLY A 275 8.05 5.79 -10.29
CA GLY A 275 8.67 5.17 -11.46
C GLY A 275 7.73 4.98 -12.64
N TRP A 276 6.67 5.80 -12.79
CA TRP A 276 5.89 5.76 -14.03
C TRP A 276 6.70 6.29 -15.21
N LYS A 277 6.56 5.64 -16.37
CA LYS A 277 7.32 5.96 -17.57
C LYS A 277 6.86 7.26 -18.23
N GLY A 278 7.74 8.26 -18.25
CA GLY A 278 7.48 9.52 -18.93
C GLY A 278 6.28 10.26 -18.33
N ASP A 279 5.34 10.70 -19.16
CA ASP A 279 4.15 11.45 -18.76
C ASP A 279 2.89 10.56 -18.61
N SER A 280 3.05 9.23 -18.55
CA SER A 280 1.91 8.30 -18.59
C SER A 280 0.95 8.49 -17.42
N LEU A 281 1.45 8.71 -16.20
CA LEU A 281 0.59 8.97 -15.05
C LEU A 281 -0.14 10.30 -15.20
N GLN A 282 0.54 11.37 -15.63
CA GLN A 282 -0.12 12.66 -15.85
C GLN A 282 -1.22 12.56 -16.91
N LYS A 283 -0.96 11.87 -18.04
CA LYS A 283 -1.99 11.60 -19.05
C LYS A 283 -3.20 10.87 -18.47
N ALA A 284 -2.99 9.90 -17.60
CA ALA A 284 -4.08 9.18 -16.94
C ALA A 284 -4.87 10.08 -15.98
N MET A 285 -4.19 10.91 -15.20
CA MET A 285 -4.82 11.89 -14.29
C MET A 285 -5.62 12.94 -15.06
N ASP A 286 -5.07 13.48 -16.15
CA ASP A 286 -5.72 14.47 -17.02
C ASP A 286 -6.94 13.89 -17.75
N THR A 287 -6.84 12.63 -18.20
CA THR A 287 -7.95 11.96 -18.89
C THR A 287 -9.06 11.55 -17.92
N ASN A 288 -8.77 11.47 -16.61
CA ASN A 288 -9.71 11.02 -15.59
C ASN A 288 -10.31 9.66 -15.97
N CYS A 289 -9.44 8.77 -16.49
CA CYS A 289 -9.82 7.42 -16.86
C CYS A 289 -10.12 6.64 -15.58
N ASN A 290 -11.38 6.22 -15.42
CA ASN A 290 -11.82 5.40 -14.28
C ASN A 290 -11.19 3.98 -14.35
N ILE A 291 -11.97 2.92 -14.13
CA ILE A 291 -11.45 1.53 -14.15
C ILE A 291 -10.70 1.18 -15.46
N ASN A 292 -11.14 1.71 -16.60
CA ASN A 292 -10.50 1.50 -17.90
C ASN A 292 -9.75 2.76 -18.35
N CYS A 293 -8.47 2.63 -18.67
CA CYS A 293 -7.60 3.72 -19.08
C CYS A 293 -6.93 3.45 -20.43
N PRO A 294 -7.58 3.81 -21.57
CA PRO A 294 -7.06 3.54 -22.91
C PRO A 294 -5.73 4.24 -23.24
N VAL A 295 -5.39 5.29 -22.49
CA VAL A 295 -4.12 6.02 -22.63
C VAL A 295 -2.94 5.31 -21.95
N LEU A 296 -3.21 4.23 -21.20
CA LEU A 296 -2.21 3.39 -20.56
C LEU A 296 -2.13 2.01 -21.21
N THR A 297 -0.92 1.46 -21.21
CA THR A 297 -0.65 0.09 -21.69
C THR A 297 -0.70 -0.89 -20.53
N THR A 298 -1.42 -1.99 -20.69
CA THR A 298 -1.54 -3.04 -19.69
C THR A 298 -0.80 -4.32 -20.09
N GLN A 299 -0.46 -5.12 -19.09
CA GLN A 299 0.00 -6.50 -19.22
C GLN A 299 -0.90 -7.43 -18.39
N SER A 300 -0.84 -8.73 -18.66
CA SER A 300 -1.57 -9.71 -17.86
C SER A 300 -0.95 -9.87 -16.47
N ILE A 301 -1.73 -10.29 -15.47
CA ILE A 301 -1.18 -10.66 -14.14
C ILE A 301 -0.16 -11.80 -14.27
N ALA A 302 -0.38 -12.73 -15.20
CA ALA A 302 0.56 -13.82 -15.47
C ALA A 302 1.92 -13.32 -15.98
N ASP A 303 1.96 -12.21 -16.72
CA ASP A 303 3.21 -11.57 -17.13
C ASP A 303 3.85 -10.79 -15.97
N GLY A 304 3.05 -10.07 -15.18
CA GLY A 304 3.51 -9.41 -13.96
C GLY A 304 4.14 -10.40 -12.96
N ASN A 305 3.54 -11.59 -12.79
CA ASN A 305 4.05 -12.67 -11.94
C ASN A 305 5.44 -13.21 -12.36
N LYS A 306 5.86 -12.99 -13.62
CA LYS A 306 7.19 -13.39 -14.09
C LYS A 306 8.27 -12.40 -13.64
N CYS A 307 7.89 -11.16 -13.34
CA CYS A 307 8.81 -10.16 -12.82
C CYS A 307 9.11 -10.46 -11.35
N THR A 308 10.30 -10.98 -11.09
CA THR A 308 10.74 -11.38 -9.76
C THR A 308 12.16 -10.90 -9.53
N GLN A 309 12.52 -10.73 -8.25
CA GLN A 309 13.87 -10.41 -7.85
C GLN A 309 14.32 -11.36 -6.74
N LYS A 310 15.60 -11.74 -6.77
CA LYS A 310 16.17 -12.55 -5.69
C LYS A 310 16.47 -11.65 -4.50
N SER A 311 16.15 -12.13 -3.31
CA SER A 311 16.58 -11.46 -2.08
C SER A 311 18.11 -11.44 -2.00
N SER A 312 18.64 -10.29 -1.58
CA SER A 312 20.04 -10.00 -1.33
C SER A 312 20.46 -10.29 0.12
N VAL A 313 19.48 -10.46 1.01
CA VAL A 313 19.67 -10.86 2.41
C VAL A 313 19.09 -12.27 2.61
N PRO A 314 19.88 -13.34 2.37
CA PRO A 314 19.38 -14.71 2.48
C PRO A 314 19.13 -15.06 3.95
N GLU A 315 17.86 -15.16 4.33
CA GLU A 315 17.44 -15.60 5.66
C GLU A 315 16.17 -16.47 5.57
N ASN A 316 15.98 -17.36 6.54
CA ASN A 316 14.80 -18.21 6.58
C ASN A 316 13.60 -17.38 7.07
N ILE A 317 12.81 -16.84 6.15
CA ILE A 317 11.61 -16.06 6.47
C ILE A 317 10.32 -16.91 6.49
N ASP A 318 10.38 -18.15 5.98
CA ASP A 318 9.22 -19.01 5.77
C ASP A 318 9.08 -20.12 6.80
N GLY A 319 10.13 -20.40 7.57
CA GLY A 319 10.08 -21.34 8.69
C GLY A 319 9.18 -20.90 9.83
N TRP A 320 9.08 -21.76 10.84
CA TRP A 320 8.70 -21.32 12.18
C TRP A 320 9.94 -20.73 12.85
N LEU A 321 9.87 -19.46 13.23
CA LEU A 321 11.00 -18.69 13.74
C LEU A 321 10.90 -18.52 15.25
N THR A 322 12.03 -18.49 15.94
CA THR A 322 12.07 -18.18 17.38
C THR A 322 12.16 -16.67 17.64
N GLU A 323 12.53 -15.90 16.62
CA GLU A 323 12.65 -14.45 16.62
C GLU A 323 12.20 -13.88 15.26
N LEU A 324 11.82 -12.60 15.23
CA LEU A 324 11.54 -11.92 13.97
C LEU A 324 12.85 -11.67 13.19
N PRO A 325 12.82 -11.64 11.85
CA PRO A 325 13.97 -11.23 11.04
C PRO A 325 14.59 -9.92 11.54
N GLY A 326 15.92 -9.84 11.51
CA GLY A 326 16.66 -8.71 12.08
C GLY A 326 16.67 -8.62 13.61
N ASN A 327 16.23 -9.68 14.30
CA ASN A 327 16.15 -9.78 15.77
C ASN A 327 15.25 -8.69 16.37
N MET A 328 14.18 -8.32 15.65
CA MET A 328 13.28 -7.25 16.08
C MET A 328 12.52 -7.66 17.35
N PRO A 329 12.62 -6.87 18.44
CA PRO A 329 11.92 -7.17 19.68
C PRO A 329 10.43 -6.90 19.54
N ILE A 330 9.61 -7.74 20.17
CA ILE A 330 8.17 -7.49 20.25
C ILE A 330 7.90 -6.32 21.20
N THR A 331 7.06 -5.40 20.75
CA THR A 331 6.65 -4.20 21.48
C THR A 331 5.14 -3.99 21.35
N SER A 332 4.52 -3.49 22.41
CA SER A 332 3.08 -3.28 22.52
C SER A 332 2.78 -2.00 23.27
#